data_AF-A0A9D8PFF7-F1
#
_entry.id   AF-A0A9D8PFF7-F1
#
_cell.length_a   1.000
_cell.length_b   1.000
_cell.length_c   1.000
_cell.angle_alpha   90.00
_cell.angle_beta   90.00
_cell.angle_gamma   90.00
#
_symmetry.space_group_name_H-M   'P 1'
#
loop_
_entity.id
_entity.type
_entity.pdbx_description
1 polymer ?
#
loop_
_entity_poly.entity_id
_entity_poly.type
_entity_poly.pdbx_seq_one_letter_code
_entity_poly.pdbx_strand_id
1 'polypeptide(L)'
;MLWDYLLVQRRHVVVPRLLVDLFNVIVMFAAALAVLNIVFGVQLGAFLVTSTVVSAVIGLALQDMLGNVVAGLALQIERPFSVGDWVMVSDQEGQVTQMNWRTLTVRTRNNHHVIVPNSRIAKQEII
;
A
#
# COMPACT_ATOMS: atom_id res chain seq x y z
N MET A 1 23.64 12.92 -12.41
CA MET A 1 22.27 13.35 -12.04
C MET A 1 22.33 13.82 -10.59
N LEU A 2 21.82 15.01 -10.28
CA LEU A 2 22.01 15.71 -8.99
C LEU A 2 21.50 14.91 -7.76
N TRP A 3 20.64 13.93 -8.01
CA TRP A 3 19.97 13.09 -7.02
C TRP A 3 20.90 12.11 -6.30
N ASP A 4 22.01 11.71 -6.91
CA ASP A 4 22.91 10.70 -6.35
C ASP A 4 23.80 11.23 -5.19
N TYR A 5 24.00 12.55 -5.11
CA TYR A 5 24.89 13.15 -4.10
C TYR A 5 24.19 13.42 -2.75
N LEU A 6 22.87 13.61 -2.74
CA LEU A 6 22.13 14.04 -1.54
C LEU A 6 21.61 12.88 -0.68
N LEU A 7 21.56 11.65 -1.20
CA LEU A 7 20.86 10.54 -0.54
C LEU A 7 21.77 9.46 0.08
N VAL A 8 23.10 9.64 0.07
CA VAL A 8 24.05 8.56 0.44
C VAL A 8 24.46 8.55 1.94
N GLN A 9 24.04 9.52 2.75
CA GLN A 9 24.55 9.65 4.13
C GLN A 9 23.52 9.27 5.21
N ARG A 10 23.61 8.01 5.68
CA ARG A 10 23.22 7.50 7.02
C ARG A 10 21.88 6.80 7.29
N ARG A 11 21.18 6.23 6.32
CA ARG A 11 20.21 5.15 6.60
C ARG A 11 20.26 4.10 5.48
N HIS A 12 20.47 2.82 5.82
CA HIS A 12 20.27 1.69 4.92
C HIS A 12 18.77 1.51 4.56
N VAL A 13 18.12 2.56 4.06
CA VAL A 13 16.84 2.42 3.36
C VAL A 13 17.23 2.17 1.91
N VAL A 14 17.33 0.90 1.54
CA VAL A 14 17.48 0.51 0.14
C VAL A 14 16.13 0.79 -0.50
N VAL A 15 15.93 2.02 -1.00
CA VAL A 15 14.74 2.33 -1.78
C VAL A 15 14.77 1.38 -2.98
N PRO A 16 13.75 0.53 -3.18
CA PRO A 16 13.72 -0.37 -4.30
C PRO A 16 13.89 0.43 -5.59
N ARG A 17 14.89 0.09 -6.41
CA ARG A 17 15.16 0.78 -7.68
C ARG A 17 13.91 0.86 -8.56
N LEU A 18 13.09 -0.19 -8.52
CA LEU A 18 11.79 -0.27 -9.18
C LEU A 18 10.83 0.89 -8.83
N LEU A 19 10.80 1.34 -7.57
CA LEU A 19 9.93 2.46 -7.18
C LEU A 19 10.43 3.79 -7.75
N VAL A 20 11.76 3.98 -7.78
CA VAL A 20 12.38 5.17 -8.36
C VAL A 20 12.18 5.20 -9.86
N ASP A 21 12.41 4.07 -10.53
CA ASP A 21 12.22 3.94 -11.98
C ASP A 21 10.75 4.16 -12.36
N LEU A 22 9.81 3.57 -11.62
CA LEU A 22 8.38 3.76 -11.85
C LEU A 22 7.97 5.22 -11.66
N PHE A 23 8.46 5.87 -10.60
CA PHE A 23 8.20 7.29 -10.34
C PHE A 23 8.76 8.16 -11.47
N ASN A 24 9.98 7.91 -11.91
CA ASN A 24 10.61 8.64 -13.02
C ASN A 24 9.82 8.47 -14.32
N VAL A 25 9.35 7.26 -14.65
CA VAL A 25 8.52 7.00 -15.83
C VAL A 25 7.21 7.79 -15.76
N ILE A 26 6.53 7.78 -14.61
CA ILE A 26 5.27 8.52 -14.42
C ILE A 26 5.49 10.02 -14.61
N VAL A 27 6.52 10.59 -13.97
CA VAL A 27 6.84 12.02 -14.07
C VAL A 27 7.20 12.41 -15.50
N MET A 28 8.04 11.61 -16.17
CA MET A 28 8.44 11.85 -17.55
C MET A 28 7.25 11.77 -18.51
N PHE A 29 6.35 10.80 -18.32
CA PHE A 29 5.13 10.66 -19.11
C PHE A 29 4.20 11.86 -18.91
N ALA A 30 3.99 12.30 -17.66
CA ALA A 30 3.18 13.47 -17.36
C ALA A 30 3.77 14.76 -17.97
N ALA A 31 5.10 14.92 -17.90
CA ALA A 31 5.80 16.05 -18.52
C ALA A 31 5.67 16.04 -20.04
N ALA A 32 5.79 14.88 -20.68
CA ALA A 32 5.60 14.73 -22.12
C ALA A 32 4.19 15.14 -22.56
N LEU A 33 3.16 14.69 -21.83
CA LEU A 33 1.78 15.10 -22.09
C LEU A 33 1.59 16.61 -21.91
N ALA A 34 2.15 17.20 -20.86
CA ALA A 34 2.08 18.65 -20.64
C ALA A 34 2.71 19.44 -21.80
N VAL A 35 3.88 19.00 -22.30
CA VAL A 35 4.53 19.61 -23.47
C VAL A 35 3.68 19.47 -24.73
N LEU A 36 3.09 18.30 -24.99
CA LEU A 36 2.18 18.09 -26.13
C LEU A 36 0.98 19.04 -26.10
N ASN A 37 0.41 19.28 -24.92
CA ASN A 37 -0.73 20.17 -24.78
C ASN A 37 -0.34 21.65 -24.89
N ILE A 38 0.71 22.09 -24.18
CA ILE A 38 1.09 23.50 -24.07
C ILE A 38 1.81 23.99 -25.32
N VAL A 39 2.73 23.20 -25.87
CA VAL A 39 3.59 23.62 -26.98
C VAL A 39 2.97 23.31 -28.33
N PHE A 40 2.39 22.11 -28.48
CA PHE A 40 1.84 21.64 -29.75
C PHE A 40 0.32 21.84 -29.87
N GLY A 41 -0.34 22.34 -28.81
CA GLY A 41 -1.78 22.61 -28.81
C GLY A 41 -2.65 21.35 -28.93
N VAL A 42 -2.09 20.16 -28.67
CA VAL A 42 -2.83 18.90 -28.80
C VAL A 42 -3.91 18.84 -27.72
N GLN A 43 -5.16 18.65 -28.13
CA GLN A 43 -6.28 18.45 -27.20
C GLN A 43 -6.21 17.03 -26.62
N LEU A 44 -5.77 16.92 -25.37
CA LEU A 44 -5.64 15.65 -24.66
C LEU A 44 -6.97 15.08 -24.16
N GLY A 45 -8.10 15.75 -24.40
CA GLY A 45 -9.41 15.35 -23.88
C GLY A 45 -9.77 13.89 -24.23
N ALA A 46 -9.54 13.47 -25.47
CA ALA A 46 -9.79 12.09 -25.90
C ALA A 46 -8.91 11.07 -25.15
N PHE A 47 -7.62 11.38 -24.94
CA PHE A 47 -6.69 10.52 -24.22
C PHE A 47 -7.04 10.39 -22.73
N LEU A 48 -7.49 11.49 -22.11
CA LEU A 48 -7.91 11.49 -20.71
C LEU A 48 -9.13 10.59 -20.48
N VAL A 49 -10.13 10.69 -21.37
CA VAL A 49 -11.34 9.86 -21.31
C VAL A 49 -11.02 8.37 -21.49
N THR A 50 -10.17 8.00 -22.46
CA THR A 50 -9.77 6.59 -22.64
C THR A 50 -8.92 6.07 -21.48
N SER A 51 -8.14 6.94 -20.84
CA SER A 51 -7.30 6.59 -19.69
C SER A 51 -8.11 6.32 -18.41
N THR A 52 -9.37 6.76 -18.36
CA THR A 52 -10.26 6.52 -17.20
C THR A 52 -10.50 5.03 -16.98
N VAL A 53 -10.81 4.28 -18.04
CA VAL A 53 -11.08 2.84 -17.93
C VAL A 53 -9.82 2.09 -17.48
N VAL A 54 -8.67 2.40 -18.07
CA VAL A 54 -7.38 1.80 -17.71
C VAL A 54 -7.03 2.09 -16.25
N SER A 55 -7.19 3.35 -15.82
CA SER A 55 -6.97 3.75 -14.43
C SER A 55 -7.90 3.00 -13.46
N ALA A 56 -9.18 2.83 -13.82
CA ALA A 56 -10.12 2.09 -13.00
C ALA A 56 -9.74 0.62 -12.85
N VAL A 57 -9.35 -0.05 -13.94
CA VAL A 57 -8.91 -1.46 -13.90
C VAL A 57 -7.67 -1.63 -13.01
N ILE A 58 -6.69 -0.74 -13.13
CA ILE A 58 -5.49 -0.75 -12.27
C ILE A 58 -5.88 -0.51 -10.81
N GLY A 59 -6.76 0.44 -10.54
CA GLY A 59 -7.25 0.73 -9.19
C GLY A 59 -7.96 -0.48 -8.55
N LEU A 60 -8.82 -1.16 -9.31
CA LEU A 60 -9.49 -2.39 -8.87
C LEU A 60 -8.50 -3.52 -8.61
N ALA A 61 -7.50 -3.69 -9.46
CA ALA A 61 -6.45 -4.70 -9.26
C ALA A 61 -5.61 -4.44 -8.00
N LEU A 62 -5.42 -3.18 -7.62
CA LEU A 62 -4.66 -2.77 -6.43
C LEU A 62 -5.52 -2.62 -5.16
N GLN A 63 -6.84 -2.75 -5.26
CA GLN A 63 -7.77 -2.46 -4.18
C GLN A 63 -7.43 -3.21 -2.87
N ASP A 64 -7.09 -4.49 -2.96
CA ASP A 64 -6.73 -5.30 -1.79
C ASP A 64 -5.41 -4.87 -1.15
N MET A 65 -4.41 -4.50 -1.96
CA MET A 65 -3.13 -4.03 -1.44
C MET A 65 -3.31 -2.71 -0.69
N LEU A 66 -4.01 -1.76 -1.29
CA LEU A 66 -4.32 -0.47 -0.69
C LEU A 66 -5.14 -0.63 0.59
N GLY A 67 -6.16 -1.51 0.56
CA GLY A 67 -6.97 -1.82 1.73
C GLY A 67 -6.14 -2.37 2.90
N ASN A 68 -5.13 -3.21 2.63
CA ASN A 68 -4.24 -3.72 3.68
C ASN A 68 -3.37 -2.62 4.31
N VAL A 69 -2.87 -1.69 3.50
CA VAL A 69 -2.05 -0.56 4.00
C VAL A 69 -2.89 0.37 4.85
N VAL A 70 -4.05 0.80 4.34
CA VAL A 70 -4.97 1.71 5.06
C VAL A 70 -5.45 1.06 6.36
N ALA A 71 -5.84 -0.22 6.32
CA ALA A 71 -6.22 -0.95 7.52
C ALA A 71 -5.07 -1.05 8.53
N GLY A 72 -3.85 -1.33 8.07
CA GLY A 72 -2.68 -1.36 8.95
C GLY A 72 -2.39 -0.02 9.62
N LEU A 73 -2.49 1.08 8.87
CA LEU A 73 -2.35 2.43 9.42
C LEU A 73 -3.45 2.75 10.43
N ALA A 74 -4.71 2.43 10.11
CA ALA A 74 -5.84 2.64 11.01
C ALA A 74 -5.66 1.86 12.33
N LEU A 75 -5.35 0.56 12.25
CA LEU A 75 -5.09 -0.28 13.43
C LEU A 75 -3.92 0.25 14.27
N GLN A 76 -2.88 0.80 13.64
CA GLN A 76 -1.73 1.34 14.36
C GLN A 76 -2.00 2.69 15.03
N ILE A 77 -2.88 3.51 14.44
CA ILE A 77 -3.31 4.81 14.99
C ILE A 77 -4.31 4.61 16.11
N GLU A 78 -5.34 3.80 15.88
CA GLU A 78 -6.46 3.60 16.82
C GLU A 78 -6.09 2.61 17.94
N ARG A 79 -5.11 1.73 17.71
CA ARG A 79 -4.65 0.69 18.65
C ARG A 79 -5.79 -0.04 19.37
N PRO A 80 -6.76 -0.61 18.65
CA PRO A 80 -7.89 -1.31 19.28
C PRO A 80 -7.46 -2.51 20.13
N PHE A 81 -6.30 -3.09 19.84
CA PHE A 81 -5.64 -4.15 20.60
C PHE A 81 -4.13 -4.05 20.39
N SER A 82 -3.37 -4.64 21.30
CA SER A 82 -1.90 -4.63 21.34
C SER A 82 -1.31 -6.04 21.19
N VAL A 83 -0.02 -6.10 20.86
CA VAL A 83 0.72 -7.37 20.89
C VAL A 83 0.69 -7.93 22.31
N GLY A 84 0.24 -9.18 22.44
CA GLY A 84 0.01 -9.85 23.72
C GLY A 84 -1.47 -10.07 24.04
N ASP A 85 -2.38 -9.32 23.42
CA ASP A 85 -3.81 -9.44 23.66
C ASP A 85 -4.39 -10.71 23.01
N TRP A 86 -5.39 -11.29 23.67
CA TRP A 86 -6.19 -12.37 23.12
C TRP A 86 -7.35 -11.78 22.34
N VAL A 87 -7.51 -12.21 21.09
CA VAL A 87 -8.54 -11.71 20.18
C VAL A 87 -9.22 -12.90 19.51
N MET A 88 -10.52 -12.76 19.26
CA MET A 88 -11.26 -13.70 18.43
C MET A 88 -11.36 -13.15 17.00
N VAL A 89 -10.89 -13.92 16.01
CA VAL A 89 -10.90 -13.54 14.59
C VAL A 89 -11.53 -14.69 13.78
N SER A 90 -12.67 -14.45 13.13
CA SER A 90 -13.39 -15.46 12.33
C SER A 90 -13.63 -16.78 13.11
N ASP A 91 -14.17 -16.69 14.32
CA ASP A 91 -14.45 -17.82 15.23
C ASP A 91 -13.20 -18.57 15.74
N GLN A 92 -11.99 -18.05 15.49
CA GLN A 92 -10.74 -18.60 16.03
C GLN A 92 -10.17 -17.66 17.07
N GLU A 93 -10.01 -18.17 18.29
CA GLU A 93 -9.36 -17.46 19.38
C GLU A 93 -7.83 -17.62 19.31
N GLY A 94 -7.11 -16.51 19.45
CA GLY A 94 -5.66 -16.55 19.57
C GLY A 94 -5.04 -15.27 20.08
N GLN A 95 -3.76 -15.38 20.46
CA GLN A 95 -2.99 -14.27 21.00
C GLN A 95 -2.26 -13.53 19.88
N VAL A 96 -2.34 -12.20 19.85
CA VAL A 96 -1.57 -11.37 18.93
C VAL A 96 -0.09 -11.47 19.26
N THR A 97 0.72 -11.98 18.33
CA THR A 97 2.17 -12.16 18.53
C THR A 97 3.00 -11.12 17.80
N GLN A 98 2.53 -10.65 16.64
CA GLN A 98 3.21 -9.62 15.87
C GLN A 98 2.20 -8.81 15.06
N MET A 99 2.42 -7.50 14.95
CA MET A 99 1.67 -6.63 14.07
C MET A 99 2.64 -5.85 13.18
N ASN A 100 2.45 -5.96 11.86
CA ASN A 100 3.18 -5.21 10.85
C ASN A 100 2.21 -4.32 10.07
N TRP A 101 2.75 -3.43 9.22
CA TRP A 101 1.95 -2.50 8.42
C TRP A 101 0.98 -3.17 7.43
N ARG A 102 1.16 -4.46 7.09
CA ARG A 102 0.26 -5.19 6.17
C ARG A 102 -0.45 -6.42 6.79
N THR A 103 0.12 -7.01 7.84
CA THR A 103 -0.35 -8.29 8.40
C THR A 103 -0.29 -8.30 9.93
N LEU A 104 -1.22 -9.04 10.52
CA LEU A 104 -1.26 -9.45 11.91
C LEU A 104 -0.91 -10.95 12.01
N THR A 105 -0.05 -11.33 12.93
CA THR A 105 0.25 -12.73 13.23
C THR A 105 -0.39 -13.11 14.57
N VAL A 106 -1.32 -14.07 14.53
CA VAL A 106 -2.05 -14.57 15.69
C VAL A 106 -1.58 -15.99 16.00
N ARG A 107 -1.31 -16.28 17.27
CA ARG A 107 -0.98 -17.63 17.74
C ARG A 107 -2.22 -18.25 18.38
N THR A 108 -2.71 -19.32 17.78
CA THR A 108 -3.86 -20.09 18.28
C THR A 108 -3.52 -20.89 19.54
N ARG A 109 -4.53 -21.39 20.25
CA ARG A 109 -4.36 -22.25 21.44
C ARG A 109 -3.57 -23.53 21.16
N ASN A 110 -3.64 -24.03 19.92
CA ASN A 110 -2.90 -25.19 19.44
C ASN A 110 -1.45 -24.85 19.05
N ASN A 111 -0.97 -23.65 19.38
CA ASN A 111 0.38 -23.17 19.10
C ASN A 111 0.72 -23.03 17.60
N HIS A 112 -0.28 -22.88 16.74
CA HIS A 112 -0.10 -22.55 15.33
C HIS A 112 -0.11 -21.04 15.12
N HIS A 113 0.75 -20.55 14.21
CA HIS A 113 0.78 -19.15 13.78
C HIS A 113 -0.10 -18.96 12.53
N VAL A 114 -1.08 -18.07 12.63
CA VAL A 114 -1.96 -17.66 11.55
C VAL A 114 -1.61 -16.24 11.15
N ILE A 115 -1.28 -16.05 9.87
CA ILE A 115 -0.95 -14.73 9.31
C ILE A 115 -2.20 -14.19 8.62
N VAL A 116 -2.76 -13.11 9.16
CA VAL A 116 -3.98 -12.49 8.66
C VAL A 116 -3.67 -11.13 8.06
N PRO A 117 -4.12 -10.83 6.83
CA PRO A 117 -3.98 -9.49 6.26
C PRO A 117 -4.77 -8.45 7.08
N ASN A 118 -4.20 -7.26 7.29
CA ASN A 118 -4.83 -6.22 8.10
C ASN A 118 -6.22 -5.81 7.55
N SER A 119 -6.42 -5.87 6.22
CA SER A 119 -7.72 -5.59 5.62
C SER A 119 -8.81 -6.59 5.99
N ARG A 120 -8.46 -7.85 6.30
CA ARG A 120 -9.42 -8.83 6.80
C ARG A 120 -9.77 -8.55 8.26
N ILE A 121 -8.76 -8.27 9.08
CA ILE A 121 -8.93 -7.89 10.48
C ILE A 121 -9.85 -6.66 10.60
N ALA A 122 -9.61 -5.61 9.82
CA ALA A 122 -10.44 -4.40 9.84
C ALA A 122 -11.87 -4.58 9.30
N LYS A 123 -12.16 -5.69 8.59
CA LYS A 123 -13.49 -5.99 8.03
C LYS A 123 -14.27 -6.99 8.89
N GLN A 124 -13.63 -7.61 9.87
CA GLN A 124 -14.22 -8.64 10.71
C GLN A 124 -14.51 -8.08 12.09
N GLU A 125 -15.57 -8.59 12.71
CA GLU A 125 -15.85 -8.30 14.11
C GLU A 125 -14.77 -8.97 14.98
N ILE A 126 -14.12 -8.17 15.82
CA ILE A 126 -13.09 -8.62 16.75
C ILE A 126 -13.67 -8.46 18.14
N ILE A 127 -13.67 -9.56 18.90
CA ILE A 127 -14.14 -9.64 20.27
C ILE A 127 -12.94 -9.93 21.17
#